data_AF-A0A250VWD3-F1
#
_entry.id   AF-A0A250VWD3-F1
#
_cell.length_a   1.000
_cell.length_b   1.000
_cell.length_c   1.000
_cell.angle_alpha   90.00
_cell.angle_beta   90.00
_cell.angle_gamma   90.00
#
_symmetry.space_group_name_H-M   'P 1'
#
loop_
_entity.id
_entity.type
_entity.pdbx_description
1 polymer ?
#
loop_
_entity_poly.entity_id
_entity_poly.type
_entity_poly.pdbx_seq_one_letter_code
_entity_poly.pdbx_strand_id
1 'polypeptide(L)' 'MCVERLVEHLAPDELWELFRRVVPPTVVQRPQGGGRRRVGDRDVLAAIVFVATSGCTWRQLPPVFAARWQTVYRRFA' A
#
# COMPACT_ATOMS: atom_id res chain seq x y z
N MET A 1 11.67 -15.62 2.69
CA MET A 1 10.95 -15.06 1.54
C MET A 1 11.06 -13.54 1.61
N CYS A 2 11.75 -12.89 0.66
CA CYS A 2 11.91 -11.43 0.67
C CYS A 2 10.55 -10.75 0.51
N VAL A 3 10.27 -9.73 1.33
CA VAL A 3 9.01 -8.96 1.35
C VAL A 3 8.65 -8.38 -0.02
N GLU A 4 9.66 -8.00 -0.81
CA GLU A 4 9.48 -7.50 -2.18
C GLU A 4 8.73 -8.50 -3.07
N ARG A 5 9.03 -9.81 -2.97
CA ARG A 5 8.33 -10.85 -3.74
C ARG A 5 6.84 -10.97 -3.40
N LEU A 6 6.44 -10.60 -2.18
CA LEU A 6 5.02 -10.61 -1.79
C LEU A 6 4.27 -9.43 -2.38
N VAL A 7 4.88 -8.24 -2.37
CA VAL A 7 4.29 -7.04 -2.96
C VAL A 7 4.14 -7.19 -4.47
N GLU A 8 5.15 -7.72 -5.17
CA GLU A 8 5.07 -8.00 -6.61
C GLU A 8 3.98 -9.01 -6.94
N HIS A 9 3.78 -10.03 -6.11
CA HIS A 9 2.75 -11.03 -6.33
C HIS A 9 1.32 -10.48 -6.10
N LEU A 10 1.12 -9.66 -5.07
CA LEU A 10 -0.19 -9.11 -4.72
C LEU A 10 -0.54 -7.84 -5.52
N ALA A 11 0.47 -7.10 -5.95
CA ALA A 11 0.34 -5.91 -6.80
C ALA A 11 1.25 -6.07 -8.01
N PRO A 12 0.92 -6.98 -8.97
CA PRO A 12 1.68 -7.14 -10.20
C PRO A 12 1.67 -5.85 -11.03
N ASP A 13 2.64 -5.71 -11.94
CA ASP A 13 2.83 -4.47 -12.70
C ASP A 13 1.58 -4.05 -13.46
N GLU A 14 0.89 -5.00 -14.09
CA GLU A 14 -0.36 -4.75 -14.83
C GLU A 14 -1.45 -4.15 -13.94
N LEU A 15 -1.67 -4.73 -12.74
CA LEU A 15 -2.63 -4.20 -11.78
C LEU A 15 -2.20 -2.82 -11.27
N TRP A 16 -0.90 -2.66 -11.00
CA TRP A 16 -0.34 -1.38 -10.55
C TRP A 16 -0.50 -0.28 -11.60
N GLU A 17 -0.33 -0.60 -12.88
CA GLU A 17 -0.55 0.32 -13.99
C GLU A 17 -2.01 0.75 -14.12
N LEU A 18 -2.95 -0.20 -14.03
CA LEU A 18 -4.37 0.11 -14.03
C LEU A 18 -4.76 0.98 -12.83
N PHE A 19 -4.26 0.64 -11.65
CA PHE A 19 -4.51 1.40 -10.42
C PHE A 19 -4.05 2.85 -10.54
N ARG A 20 -2.86 3.10 -11.09
CA ARG A 20 -2.33 4.46 -11.28
C ARG A 20 -3.14 5.32 -12.26
N ARG A 21 -3.95 4.72 -13.13
CA ARG A 21 -4.84 5.46 -14.05
C ARG A 21 -6.05 6.03 -13.30
N VAL A 22 -6.53 5.34 -12.26
CA VAL A 22 -7.71 5.75 -11.49
C VAL A 22 -7.35 6.49 -10.21
N VAL A 23 -6.23 6.14 -9.58
CA VAL A 23 -5.70 6.81 -8.40
C VAL A 23 -4.48 7.64 -8.81
N PRO A 24 -4.62 8.97 -8.96
CA PRO A 24 -3.50 9.81 -9.32
C PRO A 24 -2.42 9.77 -8.22
N PRO A 25 -1.14 9.94 -8.58
CA PRO A 25 -0.06 9.95 -7.60
C PRO A 25 -0.30 11.04 -6.56
N THR A 26 -0.17 10.68 -5.28
CA THR A 26 -0.28 11.67 -4.21
C THR A 26 0.97 12.55 -4.22
N VAL A 27 0.83 13.79 -4.67
CA VAL A 27 1.89 14.80 -4.58
C VAL A 27 1.90 15.35 -3.17
N VAL A 28 2.96 15.06 -2.40
CA VAL A 28 3.14 15.61 -1.06
C VAL A 28 4.21 16.68 -1.10
N GLN A 29 3.79 17.94 -1.00
CA GLN A 29 4.71 19.05 -0.78
C GLN A 29 5.02 19.13 0.72
N ARG A 30 6.29 18.99 1.09
CA ARG A 30 6.75 19.13 2.49
C ARG A 30 7.70 20.32 2.59
N PRO A 31 7.21 21.53 2.91
CA PRO A 31 8.03 22.73 2.97
C PRO A 31 9.23 22.61 3.93
N GLN A 32 9.06 21.93 5.07
CA GLN A 32 10.16 21.72 6.03
C GLN A 32 10.97 20.43 5.81
N GLY A 33 10.67 19.64 4.77
CA GLY A 33 11.41 18.40 4.43
C GLY A 33 11.37 17.26 5.48
N GLY A 34 10.75 17.46 6.64
CA GLY A 34 10.76 16.53 7.77
C GLY A 34 9.71 15.41 7.72
N GLY A 35 9.73 14.58 8.77
CA GLY A 35 8.75 13.53 9.04
C GLY A 35 9.06 12.18 8.40
N ARG A 36 8.35 11.13 8.84
CA ARG A 36 8.55 9.77 8.31
C ARG A 36 8.23 9.70 6.82
N ARG A 37 9.05 8.99 6.06
CA ARG A 37 8.78 8.71 4.64
C ARG A 37 7.41 8.06 4.52
N ARG A 38 6.58 8.55 3.60
CA ARG A 38 5.28 7.96 3.29
C ARG A 38 5.52 6.57 2.70
N VAL A 39 4.68 5.62 3.09
CA VAL A 39 4.73 4.26 2.53
C VAL A 39 4.44 4.31 1.03
N GLY A 40 5.07 3.48 0.23
CA GLY A 40 4.83 3.42 -1.21
C GLY A 40 3.37 3.11 -1.52
N ASP A 41 2.83 3.69 -2.58
CA ASP A 41 1.44 3.45 -2.98
C ASP A 41 1.23 2.02 -3.48
N ARG A 42 2.26 1.40 -4.08
CA ARG A 42 2.24 -0.02 -4.45
C ARG A 42 2.19 -0.95 -3.24
N ASP A 43 2.91 -0.62 -2.16
CA ASP A 43 2.86 -1.39 -0.91
C ASP A 43 1.46 -1.33 -0.27
N VAL A 44 0.80 -0.18 -0.38
CA VAL A 44 -0.57 -0.01 0.10
C VAL A 44 -1.53 -0.83 -0.74
N LEU A 45 -1.40 -0.78 -2.06
CA LEU A 45 -2.21 -1.57 -2.96
C LEU A 45 -2.09 -3.06 -2.62
N ALA A 46 -0.86 -3.56 -2.45
CA ALA A 46 -0.63 -4.95 -2.03
C ALA A 46 -1.29 -5.28 -0.69
N ALA A 47 -1.24 -4.36 0.29
CA ALA A 47 -1.90 -4.55 1.58
C ALA A 47 -3.44 -4.56 1.48
N ILE A 48 -4.03 -3.72 0.61
CA ILE A 48 -5.48 -3.71 0.34
C ILE A 48 -5.88 -5.03 -0.32
N VAL A 49 -5.14 -5.47 -1.33
CA VAL A 49 -5.39 -6.74 -2.03
C VAL A 49 -5.30 -7.90 -1.04
N PHE A 50 -4.27 -7.94 -0.18
CA PHE A 50 -4.15 -8.98 0.85
C PHE A 50 -5.38 -9.07 1.75
N VAL A 51 -5.86 -7.93 2.26
CA VAL A 51 -7.06 -7.89 3.12
C VAL A 51 -8.28 -8.37 2.34
N ALA A 52 -8.46 -7.92 1.11
CA ALA A 52 -9.58 -8.30 0.25
C ALA A 52 -9.59 -9.79 -0.09
N THR A 53 -8.42 -10.40 -0.36
CA THR A 53 -8.32 -11.82 -0.74
C THR A 53 -8.30 -12.77 0.45
N SER A 54 -7.75 -12.34 1.59
CA SER A 54 -7.70 -13.17 2.80
C SER A 54 -8.97 -13.10 3.65
N GLY A 55 -9.76 -12.04 3.50
CA GLY A 55 -10.92 -11.77 4.34
C GLY A 55 -10.57 -11.42 5.79
N CYS A 56 -9.30 -11.17 6.11
CA CYS A 56 -8.90 -10.77 7.46
C CYS A 56 -9.38 -9.35 7.77
N THR A 57 -9.54 -9.03 9.04
CA THR A 57 -9.82 -7.64 9.44
C THR A 57 -8.60 -6.75 9.19
N TRP A 58 -8.80 -5.44 8.99
CA TRP A 58 -7.69 -4.49 8.86
C TRP A 58 -6.67 -4.58 10.00
N ARG A 59 -7.13 -4.80 11.24
CA ARG A 59 -6.27 -4.93 12.43
C ARG A 59 -5.36 -6.15 12.39
N GLN A 60 -5.69 -7.16 11.60
CA GLN A 60 -4.90 -8.37 11.39
C GLN A 60 -3.91 -8.24 10.23
N LEU A 61 -3.81 -7.07 9.60
CA LEU A 61 -2.83 -6.83 8.55
C LEU A 61 -1.41 -7.14 9.07
N PRO A 62 -0.68 -8.07 8.44
CA PRO A 62 0.66 -8.44 8.87
C PRO A 62 1.63 -7.24 8.81
N PRO A 63 2.54 -7.09 9.79
CA PRO A 63 3.50 -5.99 9.84
C PRO A 63 4.56 -6.04 8.71
N VAL A 64 4.56 -7.11 7.91
CA VAL A 64 5.44 -7.28 6.75
C VAL A 64 5.16 -6.25 5.66
N PHE A 65 3.92 -5.74 5.58
CA PHE A 65 3.60 -4.63 4.71
C PHE A 65 4.17 -3.34 5.32
N ALA A 66 4.89 -2.53 4.53
CA ALA A 66 5.55 -1.31 5.00
C ALA A 66 4.59 -0.26 5.63
N ALA A 67 3.27 -0.49 5.59
CA ALA A 67 2.23 0.33 6.19
C ALA A 67 1.57 -0.34 7.40
N ARG A 68 1.31 0.48 8.43
CA ARG A 68 0.35 0.16 9.49
C ARG A 68 -1.06 0.13 8.93
N TRP A 69 -1.94 -0.71 9.49
CA TRP A 69 -3.32 -0.85 9.03
C TRP A 69 -4.09 0.47 8.95
N GLN A 70 -3.86 1.43 9.87
CA GLN A 70 -4.54 2.74 9.79
C GLN A 70 -4.17 3.50 8.52
N THR A 71 -2.93 3.35 8.07
CA THR A 71 -2.42 4.03 6.86
C THR A 71 -2.99 3.40 5.59
N VAL A 72 -3.20 2.09 5.61
CA VAL A 72 -3.84 1.36 4.50
C VAL A 72 -5.33 1.71 4.45
N TYR A 73 -6.03 1.63 5.59
CA TYR A 73 -7.45 1.93 5.68
C TYR A 73 -7.78 3.36 5.25
N ARG A 74 -7.02 4.38 5.70
CA ARG A 74 -7.20 5.78 5.27
C ARG A 74 -6.97 6.03 3.77
N ARG A 75 -6.32 5.11 3.06
CA ARG A 75 -6.13 5.20 1.61
C ARG A 75 -7.17 4.38 0.84
N PHE A 76 -7.86 3.49 1.53
CA PHE A 76 -8.95 2.69 0.97
C PHE A 76 -10.29 3.42 1.09
N ALA A 77 -10.58 4.00 2.26
CA ALA A 77 -11.76 4.81 2.54
C ALA A 77 -11.64 6.21 1.95
#